data_AF-A0A382GDU7-F1
#
_entry.id   AF-A0A382GDU7-F1
#
_cell.length_a   1.000
_cell.length_b   1.000
_cell.length_c   1.000
_cell.angle_alpha   90.00
_cell.angle_beta   90.00
_cell.angle_gamma   90.00
#
_symmetry.space_group_name_H-M   'P 1'
#
loop_
_entity.id
_entity.type
_entity.pdbx_description
1 polymer ?
#
loop_
_entity_poly.entity_id
_entity_poly.type
_entity_poly.pdbx_seq_one_letter_code
_entity_poly.pdbx_strand_id
1 'polypeptide(L)'
;IDYPRKLWSSLMVFNNGHEDCKKLTPEAVNTWTGKQLHQFEWTEKISEIPQKYIFVEGYDDPDVKWDYTGIHYTRGGPWVKDMDCDHINNLKDYVYWKDRLVKNGE
;
A
#
# COMPACT_ATOMS: atom_id res chain seq x y z
N ILE A 1 4.57 -14.90 -14.72
CA ILE A 1 5.75 -14.22 -14.13
C ILE A 1 5.58 -14.35 -12.63
N ASP A 2 6.47 -15.09 -11.98
CA ASP A 2 6.56 -15.06 -10.52
C ASP A 2 7.05 -13.66 -10.12
N TYR A 3 6.25 -12.93 -9.35
CA TYR A 3 6.56 -11.59 -8.87
C TYR A 3 6.69 -11.69 -7.35
N PRO A 4 7.84 -12.19 -6.84
CA PRO A 4 8.04 -12.28 -5.42
C PRO A 4 7.89 -10.88 -4.83
N ARG A 5 7.16 -10.78 -3.71
CA ARG A 5 6.85 -9.53 -3.02
C ARG A 5 5.80 -8.64 -3.73
N LYS A 6 4.96 -9.24 -4.59
CA LYS A 6 3.75 -8.58 -5.14
C LYS A 6 2.92 -7.98 -4.00
N LEU A 7 2.54 -6.71 -4.13
CA LEU A 7 1.73 -5.96 -3.16
C LEU A 7 2.44 -5.58 -1.84
N TRP A 8 3.73 -5.91 -1.65
CA TRP A 8 4.44 -5.56 -0.40
C TRP A 8 4.68 -4.05 -0.26
N SER A 9 4.69 -3.31 -1.37
CA SER A 9 4.76 -1.85 -1.34
C SER A 9 3.40 -1.17 -1.07
N SER A 10 2.34 -1.92 -0.77
CA SER A 10 1.03 -1.34 -0.41
C SER A 10 1.05 -0.61 0.94
N LEU A 11 1.88 -1.09 1.86
CA LEU A 11 2.24 -0.45 3.12
C LEU A 11 3.64 -0.92 3.52
N MET A 12 4.54 0.02 3.79
CA MET A 12 5.89 -0.27 4.24
C MET A 12 6.26 0.63 5.41
N VAL A 13 6.96 0.08 6.38
CA VAL A 13 7.54 0.83 7.50
C VAL A 13 9.05 0.68 7.46
N PHE A 14 9.74 1.80 7.34
CA PHE A 14 11.20 1.82 7.27
C PHE A 14 11.79 2.17 8.63
N ASN A 15 12.66 1.29 9.14
CA ASN A 15 13.55 1.65 10.23
C ASN A 15 14.75 2.43 9.68
N ASN A 16 14.59 3.74 9.53
CA ASN A 16 15.62 4.62 8.96
C ASN A 16 16.93 4.66 9.78
N GLY A 17 16.92 4.20 11.03
CA GLY A 17 18.13 4.06 11.84
C GLY A 17 18.99 2.84 11.46
N HIS A 18 18.43 1.85 10.77
CA HIS A 18 19.15 0.64 10.36
C HIS A 18 20.08 0.92 9.18
N GLU A 19 21.30 0.37 9.20
CA GLU A 19 22.34 0.62 8.18
C GLU A 19 21.88 0.29 6.76
N ASP A 20 21.06 -0.75 6.58
CA ASP A 20 20.52 -1.08 5.26
C ASP A 20 19.64 0.03 4.67
N CYS A 21 18.86 0.75 5.49
CA CYS A 21 18.03 1.85 4.99
C CYS A 21 18.88 3.07 4.59
N LYS A 22 20.10 3.20 5.12
CA LYS A 22 21.04 4.27 4.72
C LYS A 22 21.58 4.08 3.31
N LYS A 23 21.46 2.88 2.72
CA LYS A 23 21.80 2.62 1.31
C LYS A 23 20.85 3.30 0.34
N LEU A 24 19.64 3.65 0.78
CA LEU A 24 18.63 4.35 -0.02
C LEU A 24 18.93 5.85 -0.11
N THR A 25 20.09 6.18 -0.68
CA THR A 25 20.48 7.56 -0.97
C THR A 25 19.68 8.12 -2.16
N PRO A 26 19.59 9.44 -2.34
CA PRO A 26 18.99 10.02 -3.53
C PRO A 26 19.62 9.50 -4.83
N GLU A 27 20.93 9.31 -4.85
CA GLU A 27 21.63 8.73 -6.00
C GLU A 27 21.21 7.29 -6.26
N ALA A 28 21.18 6.44 -5.22
CA ALA A 28 20.75 5.05 -5.36
C ALA A 28 19.30 4.94 -5.86
N VAL A 29 18.37 5.68 -5.24
CA VAL A 29 16.95 5.65 -5.62
C VAL A 29 16.73 6.12 -7.07
N ASN A 30 17.51 7.10 -7.53
CA ASN A 30 17.40 7.62 -8.90
C ASN A 30 18.08 6.74 -9.95
N THR A 31 18.98 5.83 -9.57
CA THR A 31 19.75 4.99 -10.49
C THR A 31 19.33 3.53 -10.49
N TRP A 32 18.73 3.05 -9.41
CA TRP A 32 18.23 1.69 -9.30
C TRP A 32 16.99 1.47 -10.16
N THR A 33 16.85 0.26 -10.68
CA THR A 33 15.64 -0.10 -11.43
C THR A 33 14.46 -0.25 -10.49
N GLY A 34 13.25 -0.02 -11.01
CA GLY A 34 12.02 -0.27 -10.25
C GLY A 34 11.95 -1.71 -9.71
N LYS A 35 12.47 -2.70 -10.46
CA LYS A 35 12.55 -4.09 -9.97
C LYS A 35 13.37 -4.19 -8.68
N GLN A 36 14.58 -3.61 -8.65
CA GLN A 36 15.46 -3.67 -7.49
C GLN A 36 14.82 -3.02 -6.26
N LEU A 37 14.10 -1.92 -6.47
CA LEU A 37 13.40 -1.21 -5.40
C LEU A 37 12.17 -2.00 -4.91
N HIS A 38 11.32 -2.48 -5.81
CA HIS A 38 10.13 -3.26 -5.44
C HIS A 38 10.46 -4.64 -4.87
N GLN A 39 11.64 -5.18 -5.17
CA GLN A 39 12.14 -6.42 -4.61
C GLN A 39 13.06 -6.20 -3.42
N PHE A 40 13.17 -4.99 -2.88
CA PHE A 40 13.93 -4.65 -1.68
C PHE A 40 15.40 -5.12 -1.70
N GLU A 41 16.06 -5.08 -2.85
CA GLU A 41 17.43 -5.61 -3.02
C GLU A 41 18.50 -4.89 -2.16
N TRP A 42 18.13 -3.81 -1.45
CA TRP A 42 19.01 -3.13 -0.50
C TRP A 42 19.10 -3.84 0.87
N THR A 43 18.17 -4.75 1.20
CA THR A 43 18.10 -5.40 2.52
C THR A 43 17.52 -6.81 2.48
N GLU A 44 18.03 -7.66 3.37
CA GLU A 44 17.41 -8.95 3.71
C GLU A 44 16.75 -8.92 5.11
N LYS A 45 16.75 -7.76 5.78
CA LYS A 45 16.20 -7.56 7.13
C LYS A 45 14.74 -7.14 7.07
N ILE A 46 13.91 -8.06 6.57
CA ILE A 46 12.48 -7.80 6.31
C ILE A 46 11.63 -8.65 7.26
N SER A 47 10.58 -8.04 7.80
CA SER A 47 9.54 -8.70 8.59
C SER A 47 8.19 -8.42 7.99
N GLU A 48 7.25 -9.34 8.15
CA GLU A 48 5.86 -9.12 7.80
C GLU A 48 5.23 -8.05 8.69
N ILE A 49 4.32 -7.27 8.11
CA ILE A 49 3.42 -6.39 8.86
C ILE A 49 2.17 -7.21 9.20
N PRO A 50 1.66 -7.15 10.45
CA PRO A 50 0.43 -7.84 10.79
C PRO A 50 -0.72 -7.46 9.85
N GLN A 51 -1.45 -8.47 9.39
CA GLN A 51 -2.46 -8.31 8.34
C GLN A 51 -3.52 -7.24 8.66
N LYS A 52 -3.85 -7.04 9.95
CA LYS A 52 -4.81 -6.02 10.41
C LYS A 52 -4.48 -4.57 10.06
N TYR A 53 -3.25 -4.26 9.65
CA TYR A 53 -2.88 -2.86 9.38
C TYR A 53 -3.29 -2.37 8.00
N ILE A 54 -3.37 -3.26 7.01
CA ILE A 54 -3.71 -2.87 5.64
C ILE A 54 -4.55 -3.94 4.96
N PHE A 55 -5.70 -3.55 4.42
CA PHE A 55 -6.51 -4.35 3.51
C PHE A 55 -6.16 -3.99 2.08
N VAL A 56 -5.70 -4.97 1.30
CA VAL A 56 -5.30 -4.81 -0.10
C VAL A 56 -6.48 -5.15 -0.99
N GLU A 57 -7.19 -4.12 -1.44
CA GLU A 57 -8.38 -4.24 -2.26
C GLU A 57 -8.08 -4.99 -3.56
N GLY A 58 -8.91 -5.98 -3.90
CA GLY A 58 -8.72 -6.84 -5.07
C GLY A 58 -7.78 -8.03 -4.86
N TYR A 59 -7.19 -8.16 -3.67
CA TYR A 59 -6.39 -9.31 -3.27
C TYR A 59 -6.92 -9.96 -1.99
N ASP A 60 -7.19 -9.15 -0.97
CA ASP A 60 -7.74 -9.62 0.30
C ASP A 60 -9.24 -9.90 0.20
N ASP A 61 -9.69 -10.91 0.95
CA ASP A 61 -11.09 -11.27 1.10
C ASP A 61 -11.73 -10.47 2.26
N PRO A 62 -12.74 -9.63 2.00
CA PRO A 62 -13.39 -8.82 3.03
C PRO A 62 -14.16 -9.65 4.06
N ASP A 63 -14.58 -10.88 3.73
CA ASP A 63 -15.29 -11.76 4.66
C ASP A 63 -14.31 -12.42 5.66
N VAL A 64 -13.05 -12.58 5.25
CA VAL A 64 -11.98 -13.15 6.10
C VAL A 64 -11.27 -12.05 6.88
N LYS A 65 -10.99 -10.93 6.23
CA LYS A 65 -10.17 -9.83 6.75
C LYS A 65 -11.01 -8.58 6.92
N TRP A 66 -11.75 -8.55 8.03
CA TRP A 66 -12.67 -7.46 8.37
C TRP A 66 -12.10 -6.48 9.41
N ASP A 67 -11.13 -6.91 10.23
CA ASP A 67 -10.45 -6.06 11.23
C ASP A 67 -9.20 -5.41 10.64
N TYR A 68 -9.40 -4.44 9.74
CA TYR A 68 -8.32 -3.68 9.10
C TYR A 68 -8.30 -2.21 9.53
N THR A 69 -7.10 -1.64 9.58
CA THR A 69 -6.88 -0.23 9.97
C THR A 69 -6.85 0.72 8.77
N GLY A 70 -6.37 0.25 7.62
CA GLY A 70 -6.29 1.01 6.39
C GLY A 70 -6.69 0.17 5.19
N ILE A 71 -7.02 0.83 4.09
CA ILE A 71 -7.36 0.19 2.81
C ILE A 71 -6.42 0.73 1.73
N HIS A 72 -5.77 -0.18 1.00
CA HIS A 72 -5.04 0.13 -0.21
C HIS A 72 -5.89 -0.28 -1.42
N TYR A 73 -6.47 0.70 -2.11
CA TYR A 73 -7.31 0.48 -3.29
C TYR A 73 -6.46 0.20 -4.54
N THR A 74 -6.01 -1.05 -4.73
CA THR A 74 -5.07 -1.40 -5.82
C THR A 74 -5.69 -1.29 -7.21
N ARG A 75 -7.01 -1.50 -7.32
CA ARG A 75 -7.70 -1.55 -8.60
C ARG A 75 -8.25 -0.18 -9.04
N GLY A 76 -8.12 0.84 -8.19
CA GLY A 76 -8.63 2.19 -8.44
C GLY A 76 -9.85 2.53 -7.58
N GLY A 77 -10.57 3.58 -7.97
CA GLY A 77 -11.72 4.07 -7.23
C GLY A 77 -12.31 5.36 -7.82
N PRO A 78 -13.31 5.96 -7.15
CA PRO A 78 -14.13 7.05 -7.69
C PRO A 78 -13.37 8.37 -7.94
N TRP A 79 -12.10 8.46 -7.54
CA TRP A 79 -11.21 9.58 -7.89
C TRP A 79 -10.65 9.47 -9.32
N VAL A 80 -10.78 8.32 -9.97
CA VAL A 80 -10.44 8.14 -11.38
C VAL A 80 -11.69 8.47 -12.22
N LYS A 81 -11.55 9.43 -13.13
CA LYS A 81 -12.66 9.90 -13.97
C LYS A 81 -13.27 8.74 -14.77
N ASP A 82 -14.60 8.65 -14.77
CA ASP A 82 -15.40 7.68 -15.52
C ASP A 82 -15.08 6.20 -15.20
N MET A 83 -14.48 5.93 -14.04
CA MET A 83 -14.14 4.56 -13.63
C MET A 83 -15.36 3.83 -13.05
N ASP A 84 -15.66 2.65 -13.61
CA ASP A 84 -16.60 1.70 -13.00
C ASP A 84 -16.04 1.19 -11.66
N CYS A 85 -16.84 1.34 -10.62
CA CYS A 85 -16.48 1.08 -9.23
C CYS A 85 -17.35 -0.02 -8.59
N ASP A 86 -18.31 -0.61 -9.31
CA ASP A 86 -19.29 -1.55 -8.75
C ASP A 86 -18.64 -2.82 -8.16
N HIS A 87 -17.44 -3.15 -8.64
CA HIS A 87 -16.66 -4.32 -8.24
C HIS A 87 -15.56 -4.02 -7.20
N ILE A 88 -15.44 -2.76 -6.75
CA ILE A 88 -14.41 -2.33 -5.80
C ILE A 88 -14.93 -2.52 -4.37
N ASN A 89 -14.20 -3.32 -3.60
CA ASN A 89 -14.56 -3.65 -2.23
C ASN A 89 -14.33 -2.46 -1.29
N ASN A 90 -15.13 -2.39 -0.23
CA ASN A 90 -14.96 -1.43 0.87
C ASN A 90 -14.99 0.06 0.47
N LEU A 91 -15.57 0.44 -0.68
CA LEU A 91 -15.73 1.86 -1.06
C LEU A 91 -16.57 2.70 -0.08
N LYS A 92 -17.46 2.04 0.68
CA LYS A 92 -18.23 2.69 1.76
C LYS A 92 -17.32 3.39 2.78
N ASP A 93 -16.15 2.81 3.08
CA ASP A 93 -15.19 3.36 4.03
C ASP A 93 -14.52 4.62 3.46
N TYR A 94 -14.13 4.59 2.18
CA TYR A 94 -13.62 5.77 1.49
C TYR A 94 -14.63 6.92 1.53
N VAL A 95 -15.89 6.68 1.16
CA VAL A 95 -16.94 7.71 1.16
C VAL A 95 -17.14 8.28 2.56
N TYR A 96 -17.24 7.41 3.57
CA TYR A 96 -17.41 7.79 4.97
C TYR A 96 -16.29 8.72 5.48
N TRP A 97 -15.04 8.42 5.15
CA TRP A 97 -13.88 9.21 5.59
C TRP A 97 -13.71 10.48 4.78
N LYS A 98 -13.91 10.43 3.45
CA LYS A 98 -13.89 11.61 2.57
C LYS A 98 -14.83 12.69 3.08
N ASP A 99 -16.07 12.33 3.40
CA ASP A 99 -17.09 13.28 3.84
C ASP A 99 -16.81 13.85 5.24
N ARG A 100 -16.02 13.16 6.06
CA ARG A 100 -15.56 13.65 7.37
C ARG A 100 -14.34 14.55 7.28
N LEU A 101 -13.39 14.25 6.40
CA LEU A 101 -12.21 15.10 6.19
C LEU A 101 -12.61 16.47 5.63
N VAL A 102 -13.59 16.50 4.72
CA VAL A 102 -14.13 17.76 4.18
C VAL A 102 -14.79 18.61 5.27
N LYS A 103 -15.46 17.99 6.25
CA LYS A 103 -16.13 18.71 7.35
C LYS A 103 -15.18 19.28 8.40
N ASN A 104 -13.95 18.77 8.48
CA ASN A 104 -12.96 19.18 9.48
C ASN A 104 -11.86 20.10 8.89
N GLY A 105 -11.98 20.46 7.61
CA GLY A 105 -11.00 21.27 6.88
C GLY A 105 -11.55 22.57 6.30
N GLU A 106 -12.76 22.96 6.69
CA GLU A 106 -13.28 24.34 6.61
C GLU A 106 -13.27 24.97 8.00
#